data_AF-A0A8T5IGC8-F1
#
_entry.id   AF-A0A8T5IGC8-F1
#
_cell.length_a   1.000
_cell.length_b   1.000
_cell.length_c   1.000
_cell.angle_alpha   90.00
_cell.angle_beta   90.00
_cell.angle_gamma   90.00
#
_symmetry.space_group_name_H-M   'P 1'
#
loop_
_entity.id
_entity.type
_entity.pdbx_description
1 polymer ?
#
loop_
_entity_poly.entity_id
_entity_poly.type
_entity_poly.pdbx_seq_one_letter_code
_entity_poly.pdbx_strand_id
1 'polypeptide(L)'
;MKATTLLFSLILIFGSLSGCLAGDHGGDWSHITFSAIDSSSAVSNGTSDELVDIVMVPFEDEDFGWDVTNITVMVGDELFICSTGYSTGCHIRQLGENSEIWAGAETLVLVENEVDICSQECDVVVVITSEDIIIPGTPIVNVK
;
A
#
# COMPACT_ATOMS: atom_id res chain seq x y z
N MET A 1 57.99 -53.17 8.20
CA MET A 1 57.56 -51.78 8.51
C MET A 1 57.08 -51.12 7.23
N LYS A 2 55.79 -50.83 7.16
CA LYS A 2 55.15 -49.74 6.41
C LYS A 2 53.66 -49.82 6.75
N ALA A 3 53.25 -49.01 7.74
CA ALA A 3 51.86 -48.82 8.10
C ALA A 3 51.26 -47.82 7.11
N THR A 4 50.09 -48.11 6.56
CA THR A 4 49.32 -47.15 5.79
C THR A 4 47.90 -47.19 6.31
N THR A 5 47.59 -46.18 7.13
CA THR A 5 46.27 -45.87 7.68
C THR A 5 45.67 -44.76 6.83
N LEU A 6 44.50 -44.97 6.21
CA LEU A 6 43.63 -43.90 5.69
C LEU A 6 42.17 -44.40 5.80
N LEU A 7 41.52 -44.15 6.94
CA LEU A 7 40.53 -43.10 7.22
C LEU A 7 39.19 -43.24 6.45
N PHE A 8 38.14 -43.50 7.25
CA PHE A 8 36.71 -43.51 6.94
C PHE A 8 36.28 -42.27 6.13
N SER A 9 35.60 -42.49 5.00
CA SER A 9 34.81 -41.43 4.35
C SER A 9 33.34 -41.62 4.71
N LEU A 10 32.83 -40.65 5.48
CA LEU A 10 31.48 -40.55 6.01
C LEU A 10 30.52 -40.08 4.91
N ILE A 11 29.43 -40.82 4.72
CA ILE A 11 28.30 -40.47 3.86
C ILE A 11 27.58 -39.25 4.44
N LEU A 12 27.38 -38.19 3.65
CA LEU A 12 26.33 -37.19 3.86
C LEU A 12 25.62 -36.92 2.53
N ILE A 13 24.51 -37.64 2.33
CA ILE A 13 23.51 -37.36 1.31
C ILE A 13 22.71 -36.15 1.80
N PHE A 14 23.08 -34.95 1.35
CA PHE A 14 22.21 -33.78 1.50
C PHE A 14 21.18 -33.79 0.39
N GLY A 15 20.04 -34.42 0.67
CA GLY A 15 18.81 -34.12 -0.04
C GLY A 15 18.31 -32.75 0.42
N SER A 16 18.59 -31.71 -0.37
CA SER A 16 17.82 -30.48 -0.29
C SER A 16 16.65 -30.62 -1.25
N LEU A 17 15.46 -30.84 -0.68
CA LEU A 17 14.17 -30.56 -1.28
C LEU A 17 14.30 -29.31 -2.16
N SER A 18 14.03 -29.45 -3.46
CA SER A 18 13.73 -28.30 -4.30
C SER A 18 12.58 -27.55 -3.64
N GLY A 19 12.90 -26.33 -3.18
CA GLY A 19 11.93 -25.42 -2.58
C GLY A 19 10.75 -25.23 -3.53
N CYS A 20 9.57 -25.07 -2.94
CA CYS A 20 8.38 -24.63 -3.63
C CYS A 20 8.71 -23.46 -4.55
N LEU A 21 8.52 -23.63 -5.86
CA LEU A 21 8.12 -22.53 -6.72
C LEU A 21 6.76 -22.07 -6.21
N ALA A 22 6.75 -21.14 -5.24
CA ALA A 22 5.62 -20.24 -5.11
C ALA A 22 5.55 -19.51 -6.46
N GLY A 23 4.41 -19.62 -7.13
CA GLY A 23 4.20 -18.98 -8.42
C GLY A 23 4.43 -17.48 -8.27
N ASP A 24 5.53 -17.02 -8.85
CA ASP A 24 5.83 -15.61 -9.04
C ASP A 24 4.90 -15.09 -10.13
N HIS A 25 3.72 -14.67 -9.70
CA HIS A 25 2.73 -13.94 -10.49
C HIS A 25 2.38 -12.62 -9.78
N GLY A 26 3.38 -11.95 -9.20
CA GLY A 26 3.26 -10.57 -8.77
C GLY A 26 4.38 -9.76 -9.43
N GLY A 27 4.08 -8.56 -9.92
CA GLY A 27 5.12 -7.67 -10.43
C GLY A 27 6.20 -7.41 -9.38
N ASP A 28 7.40 -6.99 -9.80
CA ASP A 28 8.42 -6.54 -8.84
C ASP A 28 8.05 -5.13 -8.34
N TRP A 29 7.08 -5.03 -7.43
CA TRP A 29 6.62 -3.77 -6.85
C TRP A 29 7.64 -3.14 -5.88
N SER A 30 8.82 -3.74 -5.70
CA SER A 30 9.81 -3.30 -4.69
C SER A 30 10.38 -1.90 -4.92
N HIS A 31 10.20 -1.36 -6.12
CA HIS A 31 10.64 -0.03 -6.51
C HIS A 31 9.55 1.05 -6.35
N ILE A 32 8.28 0.65 -6.17
CA ILE A 32 7.16 1.58 -6.06
C ILE A 32 6.94 1.99 -4.60
N THR A 33 6.70 3.28 -4.42
CA THR A 33 6.30 3.89 -3.16
C THR A 33 5.15 4.88 -3.44
N PHE A 34 4.57 5.47 -2.40
CA PHE A 34 3.62 6.57 -2.55
C PHE A 34 4.07 7.82 -1.80
N SER A 35 3.64 8.98 -2.28
CA SER A 35 3.68 10.26 -1.58
C SER A 35 2.26 10.62 -1.18
N ALA A 36 2.07 10.99 0.08
CA ALA A 36 0.81 11.50 0.62
C ALA A 36 1.05 12.87 1.24
N ILE A 37 0.18 13.82 0.96
CA ILE A 37 0.23 15.19 1.48
C ILE A 37 -1.15 15.66 1.92
N ASP A 38 -1.17 16.62 2.84
CA ASP A 38 -2.37 17.35 3.24
C ASP A 38 -3.05 17.97 2.01
N SER A 39 -4.35 17.74 1.88
CA SER A 39 -5.10 18.33 0.78
C SER A 39 -5.25 19.84 0.94
N SER A 40 -5.66 20.54 -0.11
CA SER A 40 -5.75 22.01 -0.07
C SER A 40 -6.98 22.55 0.67
N SER A 41 -7.98 21.69 0.93
CA SER A 41 -9.18 22.03 1.68
C SER A 41 -8.89 21.98 3.18
N ALA A 42 -9.49 22.91 3.92
CA ALA A 42 -9.45 22.83 5.38
C ALA A 42 -10.41 21.75 5.88
N VAL A 43 -10.04 21.09 6.97
CA VAL A 43 -10.95 20.19 7.71
C VAL A 43 -11.94 20.97 8.56
N SER A 44 -13.06 20.32 8.88
CA SER A 44 -14.19 20.92 9.59
C SER A 44 -15.01 19.83 10.30
N ASN A 45 -16.05 20.20 11.06
CA ASN A 45 -17.03 19.22 11.57
C ASN A 45 -17.99 18.70 10.47
N GLY A 46 -17.57 18.79 9.20
CA GLY A 46 -18.30 18.31 8.03
C GLY A 46 -18.14 16.81 7.88
N THR A 47 -18.64 16.26 6.77
CA THR A 47 -18.48 14.83 6.43
C THR A 47 -18.13 14.66 4.95
N SER A 48 -17.46 15.66 4.39
CA SER A 48 -17.12 15.75 2.97
C SER A 48 -15.81 16.51 2.77
N ASP A 49 -14.97 16.54 3.80
CA ASP A 49 -13.69 17.25 3.74
C ASP A 49 -12.67 16.43 2.95
N GLU A 50 -11.79 17.13 2.23
CA GLU A 50 -10.70 16.52 1.48
C GLU A 50 -9.49 16.43 2.42
N LEU A 51 -9.03 15.21 2.69
CA LEU A 51 -8.06 14.95 3.75
C LEU A 51 -6.64 14.86 3.19
N VAL A 52 -6.44 13.98 2.19
CA VAL A 52 -5.09 13.60 1.75
C VAL A 52 -5.06 13.44 0.24
N ASP A 53 -4.06 14.06 -0.40
CA ASP A 53 -3.72 13.82 -1.79
C ASP A 53 -2.62 12.76 -1.85
N ILE A 54 -2.84 11.68 -2.61
CA ILE A 54 -1.94 10.53 -2.74
C ILE A 54 -1.50 10.37 -4.18
N VAL A 55 -0.22 10.08 -4.39
CA VAL A 55 0.36 9.82 -5.70
C VAL A 55 1.45 8.75 -5.65
N MET A 56 1.51 7.86 -6.64
CA MET A 56 2.61 6.89 -6.76
C MET A 56 3.91 7.58 -7.16
N VAL A 57 5.03 7.12 -6.59
CA VAL A 57 6.37 7.58 -6.94
C VAL A 57 7.38 6.41 -6.94
N PRO A 58 8.38 6.37 -7.84
CA PRO A 58 8.50 7.21 -9.02
C PRO A 58 7.32 6.99 -9.99
N PHE A 59 7.07 7.98 -10.84
CA PHE A 59 6.08 7.85 -11.90
C PHE A 59 6.61 6.89 -12.95
N GLU A 60 6.01 5.70 -13.04
CA GLU A 60 6.27 4.72 -14.09
C GLU A 60 4.95 4.39 -14.81
N ASP A 61 5.01 3.68 -15.94
CA ASP A 61 3.83 3.21 -16.68
C ASP A 61 3.18 1.99 -15.97
N GLU A 62 3.27 1.91 -14.64
CA GLU A 62 2.67 0.87 -13.82
C GLU A 62 1.32 1.34 -13.26
N ASP A 63 0.32 0.46 -13.36
CA ASP A 63 -1.06 0.73 -12.97
C ASP A 63 -1.51 -0.29 -11.91
N PHE A 64 -2.23 0.19 -10.90
CA PHE A 64 -2.75 -0.65 -9.82
C PHE A 64 -4.23 -0.94 -10.05
N GLY A 65 -4.60 -2.21 -10.19
CA GLY A 65 -6.00 -2.62 -10.28
C GLY A 65 -6.72 -2.46 -8.94
N TRP A 66 -7.93 -1.89 -8.95
CA TRP A 66 -8.72 -1.72 -7.72
C TRP A 66 -9.23 -3.04 -7.12
N ASP A 67 -9.20 -4.14 -7.88
CA ASP A 67 -9.57 -5.47 -7.43
C ASP A 67 -8.55 -6.07 -6.45
N VAL A 68 -7.30 -5.59 -6.48
CA VAL A 68 -6.21 -6.06 -5.61
C VAL A 68 -5.60 -4.94 -4.76
N THR A 69 -6.03 -3.69 -4.95
CA THR A 69 -5.50 -2.51 -4.24
C THR A 69 -6.46 -2.03 -3.17
N ASN A 70 -5.96 -1.87 -1.94
CA ASN A 70 -6.72 -1.34 -0.82
C ASN A 70 -5.99 -0.15 -0.19
N ILE A 71 -6.75 0.91 0.09
CA ILE A 71 -6.28 2.08 0.84
C ILE A 71 -7.10 2.19 2.12
N THR A 72 -6.41 2.25 3.24
CA THR A 72 -7.02 2.45 4.56
C THR A 72 -6.35 3.61 5.25
N VAL A 73 -7.13 4.38 6.00
CA VAL A 73 -6.61 5.43 6.87
C VAL A 73 -6.92 5.13 8.33
N MET A 74 -6.02 5.52 9.22
CA MET A 74 -6.23 5.46 10.66
C MET A 74 -6.08 6.84 11.28
N VAL A 75 -7.02 7.21 12.16
CA VAL A 75 -6.98 8.44 12.94
C VAL A 75 -7.17 8.06 14.40
N GLY A 76 -6.12 8.26 15.21
CA GLY A 76 -6.07 7.69 16.56
C GLY A 76 -6.17 6.17 16.54
N ASP A 77 -7.24 5.63 17.14
CA ASP A 77 -7.52 4.19 17.21
C ASP A 77 -8.60 3.73 16.21
N GLU A 78 -9.14 4.64 15.40
CA GLU A 78 -10.19 4.33 14.42
C GLU A 78 -9.61 4.04 13.05
N LEU A 79 -10.17 3.03 12.36
CA LEU A 79 -9.74 2.59 11.04
C LEU A 79 -10.87 2.79 10.04
N PHE A 80 -10.56 3.45 8.93
CA PHE A 80 -11.47 3.71 7.83
C PHE A 80 -10.95 3.07 6.55
N ILE A 81 -11.77 2.25 5.91
CA ILE A 81 -11.48 1.70 4.58
C ILE A 81 -11.94 2.73 3.55
N CYS A 82 -11.02 3.12 2.66
CA CYS A 82 -11.32 4.03 1.57
C CYS A 82 -11.76 3.25 0.33
N SER A 83 -12.77 3.76 -0.39
CA SER A 83 -13.32 3.10 -1.58
C SER A 83 -13.54 4.09 -2.72
N THR A 84 -13.35 3.65 -3.96
CA THR A 84 -13.74 4.42 -5.16
C THR A 84 -15.26 4.57 -5.30
N GLY A 85 -16.03 3.73 -4.61
CA GLY A 85 -17.47 3.92 -4.43
C GLY A 85 -17.81 4.82 -3.24
N TYR A 86 -19.09 4.89 -2.89
CA TYR A 86 -19.60 5.66 -1.74
C TYR A 86 -20.08 4.74 -0.59
N SER A 87 -19.57 3.51 -0.53
CA SER A 87 -20.04 2.50 0.43
C SER A 87 -19.35 2.54 1.80
N THR A 88 -18.32 3.37 1.97
CA THR A 88 -17.52 3.47 3.19
C THR A 88 -17.42 4.93 3.64
N GLY A 89 -16.97 5.17 4.88
CA GLY A 89 -16.81 6.52 5.44
C GLY A 89 -15.70 7.37 4.79
N CYS A 90 -14.88 6.76 3.93
CA CYS A 90 -13.80 7.41 3.19
C CYS A 90 -13.95 7.09 1.70
N HIS A 91 -14.06 8.13 0.87
CA HIS A 91 -14.16 8.04 -0.58
C HIS A 91 -12.82 8.35 -1.25
N ILE A 92 -12.44 7.55 -2.24
CA ILE A 92 -11.29 7.77 -3.10
C ILE A 92 -11.78 8.47 -4.35
N ARG A 93 -11.47 9.76 -4.47
CA ARG A 93 -11.75 10.53 -5.67
C ARG A 93 -10.53 10.52 -6.59
N GLN A 94 -10.70 9.91 -7.74
CA GLN A 94 -9.71 9.84 -8.80
C GLN A 94 -9.66 11.14 -9.61
N LEU A 95 -8.44 11.65 -9.86
CA LEU A 95 -8.23 12.78 -10.77
C LEU A 95 -7.76 12.34 -12.17
N GLY A 96 -7.55 11.04 -12.38
CA GLY A 96 -7.26 10.43 -13.67
C GLY A 96 -8.52 10.14 -14.50
N GLU A 97 -8.32 9.64 -15.71
CA GLU A 97 -9.42 9.35 -16.65
C GLU A 97 -9.96 7.92 -16.56
N ASN A 98 -9.16 6.97 -16.10
CA ASN A 98 -9.53 5.55 -16.05
C ASN A 98 -9.96 5.14 -14.63
N SER A 99 -11.26 4.94 -14.43
CA SER A 99 -11.84 4.60 -13.13
C SER A 99 -11.57 3.15 -12.67
N GLU A 100 -11.04 2.30 -13.54
CA GLU A 100 -10.83 0.88 -13.22
C GLU A 100 -9.45 0.60 -12.60
N ILE A 101 -8.56 1.59 -12.64
CA ILE A 101 -7.18 1.49 -12.15
C ILE A 101 -6.82 2.76 -11.38
N TRP A 102 -5.82 2.67 -10.51
CA TRP A 102 -5.03 3.81 -10.10
C TRP A 102 -3.81 3.89 -11.02
N ALA A 103 -3.81 4.88 -11.92
CA ALA A 103 -2.79 4.99 -12.95
C ALA A 103 -1.48 5.59 -12.43
N GLY A 104 -0.37 5.23 -13.08
CA GLY A 104 0.90 5.93 -12.91
C GLY A 104 0.73 7.45 -13.08
N ALA A 105 1.20 8.22 -12.10
CA ALA A 105 1.06 9.68 -12.03
C ALA A 105 -0.32 10.27 -11.75
N GLU A 106 -1.33 9.44 -11.53
CA GLU A 106 -2.63 9.89 -11.07
C GLU A 106 -2.58 10.30 -9.59
N THR A 107 -3.21 11.45 -9.30
CA THR A 107 -3.51 11.86 -7.93
C THR A 107 -4.87 11.32 -7.50
N LEU A 108 -4.88 10.67 -6.34
CA LEU A 108 -6.09 10.33 -5.61
C LEU A 108 -6.32 11.36 -4.51
N VAL A 109 -7.57 11.76 -4.30
CA VAL A 109 -7.96 12.57 -3.14
C VAL A 109 -8.79 11.69 -2.21
N LEU A 110 -8.35 11.52 -0.98
CA LEU A 110 -9.15 10.89 0.07
C LEU A 110 -10.11 11.92 0.65
N VAL A 111 -11.40 11.63 0.55
CA VAL A 111 -12.49 12.53 0.95
C VAL A 111 -13.34 11.82 1.99
N GLU A 112 -13.78 12.53 3.01
CA GLU A 112 -14.81 12.02 3.91
C GLU A 112 -16.12 11.71 3.17
N ASN A 113 -16.86 10.74 3.66
CA ASN A 113 -18.14 10.36 3.08
C ASN A 113 -19.14 9.97 4.18
N GLU A 114 -19.99 10.94 4.56
CA GLU A 114 -21.03 10.79 5.61
C GLU A 114 -20.50 10.50 7.02
N VAL A 115 -19.17 10.44 7.20
CA VAL A 115 -18.47 10.26 8.46
C VAL A 115 -17.45 11.39 8.62
N ASP A 116 -17.49 12.07 9.76
CA ASP A 116 -16.48 13.06 10.16
C ASP A 116 -15.26 12.28 10.69
N ILE A 117 -14.21 12.19 9.88
CA ILE A 117 -12.95 11.51 10.18
C ILE A 117 -12.04 12.47 10.94
N CYS A 118 -11.99 13.74 10.52
CA CYS A 118 -11.20 14.77 11.17
C CYS A 118 -11.97 16.08 11.33
N SER A 119 -12.52 16.30 12.53
CA SER A 119 -13.26 17.54 12.83
C SER A 119 -12.37 18.80 12.95
N GLN A 120 -11.07 18.59 13.08
CA GLN A 120 -10.00 19.58 13.31
C GLN A 120 -8.66 18.95 12.90
N GLU A 121 -7.57 19.74 12.98
CA GLU A 121 -6.22 19.26 12.67
C GLU A 121 -5.93 17.90 13.35
N CYS A 122 -5.52 16.92 12.55
CA CYS A 122 -5.36 15.53 12.94
C CYS A 122 -4.19 14.87 12.20
N ASP A 123 -3.63 13.81 12.78
CA ASP A 123 -2.67 12.95 12.09
C ASP A 123 -3.41 11.77 11.44
N VAL A 124 -3.35 11.69 10.12
CA VAL A 124 -3.92 10.60 9.32
C VAL A 124 -2.82 9.63 8.93
N VAL A 125 -2.91 8.39 9.39
CA VAL A 125 -1.99 7.33 8.99
C VAL A 125 -2.52 6.64 7.74
N VAL A 126 -1.79 6.70 6.63
CA VAL A 126 -2.16 6.09 5.34
C VAL A 126 -1.47 4.75 5.18
N VAL A 127 -2.25 3.71 4.87
CA VAL A 127 -1.75 2.37 4.57
C VAL A 127 -2.31 1.94 3.22
N ILE A 128 -1.42 1.59 2.30
CA ILE A 128 -1.75 1.10 0.97
C ILE A 128 -1.24 -0.32 0.82
N THR A 129 -2.09 -1.20 0.31
CA THR A 129 -1.72 -2.58 -0.06
C THR A 129 -2.12 -2.86 -1.50
N SER A 130 -1.31 -3.64 -2.22
CA SER A 130 -1.63 -4.19 -3.54
C SER A 130 -1.16 -5.63 -3.60
N GLU A 131 -2.00 -6.55 -4.08
CA GLU A 131 -1.71 -8.00 -4.09
C GLU A 131 -1.22 -8.54 -2.73
N ASP A 132 -1.83 -8.06 -1.63
CA ASP A 132 -1.45 -8.36 -0.24
C ASP A 132 -0.05 -7.87 0.20
N ILE A 133 0.62 -7.05 -0.62
CA ILE A 133 1.90 -6.41 -0.32
C ILE A 133 1.66 -4.97 0.15
N ILE A 134 2.30 -4.58 1.26
CA ILE A 134 2.28 -3.18 1.73
C ILE A 134 3.16 -2.33 0.82
N ILE A 135 2.59 -1.26 0.27
CA ILE A 135 3.32 -0.27 -0.51
C ILE A 135 3.94 0.74 0.47
N PRO A 136 5.28 0.90 0.49
CA PRO A 136 5.92 1.90 1.34
C PRO A 136 5.61 3.32 0.85
N GLY A 137 5.78 4.32 1.71
CA GLY A 137 5.53 5.71 1.34
C GLY A 137 5.47 6.65 2.53
N THR A 138 4.78 7.78 2.37
CA THR A 138 4.49 8.72 3.46
C THR A 138 3.38 8.16 4.33
N PRO A 139 3.69 7.58 5.51
CA PRO A 139 2.68 6.83 6.25
C PRO A 139 1.81 7.73 7.12
N ILE A 140 2.23 8.97 7.40
CA ILE A 140 1.51 9.90 8.30
C ILE A 140 1.45 11.26 7.63
N VAL A 141 0.25 11.82 7.56
CA VAL A 141 -0.03 13.17 7.07
C VAL A 141 -0.73 13.95 8.17
N ASN A 142 -0.20 15.12 8.51
CA ASN A 142 -0.89 16.07 9.37
C ASN A 142 -1.83 16.92 8.50
N VAL A 143 -3.13 16.69 8.66
CA VAL A 143 -4.21 17.32 7.88
C VAL A 143 -4.79 18.47 8.70
N LYS A 144 -5.10 19.63 8.08
CA LYS A 144 -5.48 20.85 8.81
C LYS A 144 -6.62 21.66 8.19
#